data_AF-A0A3D5ZT88-F1
#
_entry.id   AF-A0A3D5ZT88-F1
#
_cell.length_a   1.000
_cell.length_b   1.000
_cell.length_c   1.000
_cell.angle_alpha   90.00
_cell.angle_beta   90.00
_cell.angle_gamma   90.00
#
_symmetry.space_group_name_H-M   'P 1'
#
loop_
_entity.id
_entity.type
_entity.pdbx_description
1 polymer ?
#
loop_
_entity_poly.entity_id
_entity_poly.type
_entity_poly.pdbx_seq_one_letter_code
_entity_poly.pdbx_strand_id
1 'polypeptide(L)'
;MSDFGLKLKEYSEYFDLKAEKFFGSLTSCPNNLLASMKYSFFSGGKRLRPALLFTVAEALGLTKDSVLKYALAVELIHNYSLIHDDLPAMDNDDYRRGKLTSHKKFGEAMAVLTGDALLNLAYEVLFSIKDDFIGSEKAKSFIAECAGVNGMIKGQVYDIFGAEEEGINGIYSIIDNKTSALISAAVITPALLVSYKNTEKLKEYSKKLGEFFQISDDILDYEGDPLIIGKDVKKDGDKNTFINKIGIEETKILDNKIYTDCKKILNFLPGFDLLSEATDYIYNRKK
;
A
#
# COMPACT_ATOMS: atom_id res chain seq x y z
N MET A 1 4.63 -18.33 -13.73
CA MET A 1 4.58 -17.00 -13.07
C MET A 1 3.89 -16.11 -14.08
N SER A 2 2.84 -15.36 -13.70
CA SER A 2 2.17 -14.45 -14.65
C SER A 2 3.15 -13.38 -15.15
N ASP A 3 2.85 -12.74 -16.28
CA ASP A 3 3.68 -11.67 -16.85
C ASP A 3 3.83 -10.51 -15.84
N PHE A 4 2.76 -10.12 -15.13
CA PHE A 4 2.87 -9.24 -13.96
C PHE A 4 3.76 -9.78 -12.84
N GLY A 5 3.72 -11.08 -12.53
CA GLY A 5 4.59 -11.66 -11.50
C GLY A 5 6.08 -11.54 -11.82
N LEU A 6 6.44 -11.67 -13.11
CA LEU A 6 7.81 -11.42 -13.59
C LEU A 6 8.16 -9.94 -13.51
N LYS A 7 7.25 -9.06 -13.96
CA LYS A 7 7.42 -7.60 -13.88
C LYS A 7 7.53 -7.09 -12.45
N LEU A 8 6.74 -7.62 -11.53
CA LEU A 8 6.80 -7.32 -10.09
C LEU A 8 8.20 -7.61 -9.55
N LYS A 9 8.79 -8.74 -9.91
CA LYS A 9 10.16 -9.08 -9.51
C LYS A 9 11.18 -8.11 -10.11
N GLU A 10 11.12 -7.84 -11.42
CA GLU A 10 11.99 -6.86 -12.10
C GLU A 10 11.92 -5.47 -11.44
N TYR A 11 10.70 -4.98 -11.21
CA TYR A 11 10.44 -3.69 -10.59
C TYR A 11 10.90 -3.63 -9.14
N SER A 12 10.72 -4.71 -8.38
CA SER A 12 11.18 -4.79 -6.99
C SER A 12 12.71 -4.73 -6.90
N GLU A 13 13.41 -5.52 -7.71
CA GLU A 13 14.87 -5.53 -7.75
C GLU A 13 15.44 -4.17 -8.16
N TYR A 14 14.85 -3.56 -9.20
CA TYR A 14 15.20 -2.21 -9.63
C TYR A 14 14.96 -1.17 -8.54
N PHE A 15 13.80 -1.22 -7.89
CA PHE A 15 13.42 -0.29 -6.84
C PHE A 15 14.33 -0.41 -5.62
N ASP A 16 14.55 -1.63 -5.12
CA ASP A 16 15.39 -1.87 -3.94
C ASP A 16 16.84 -1.42 -4.20
N LEU A 17 17.41 -1.70 -5.38
CA LEU A 17 18.74 -1.20 -5.75
C LEU A 17 18.84 0.34 -5.68
N LYS A 18 17.80 1.04 -6.15
CA LYS A 18 17.76 2.51 -6.13
C LYS A 18 17.52 3.05 -4.72
N ALA A 19 16.67 2.39 -3.94
CA ALA A 19 16.41 2.73 -2.55
C ALA A 19 17.67 2.52 -1.68
N GLU A 20 18.41 1.43 -1.84
CA GLU A 20 19.66 1.18 -1.11
C GLU A 20 20.67 2.30 -1.35
N LYS A 21 20.83 2.74 -2.61
CA LYS A 21 21.68 3.89 -2.96
C LYS A 21 21.19 5.18 -2.30
N PHE A 22 19.89 5.43 -2.32
CA PHE A 22 19.29 6.59 -1.67
C PHE A 22 19.55 6.60 -0.16
N PHE A 23 19.24 5.50 0.55
CA PHE A 23 19.55 5.35 1.97
C PHE A 23 21.05 5.41 2.28
N GLY A 24 21.93 5.03 1.34
CA GLY A 24 23.37 5.20 1.44
C GLY A 24 23.84 6.66 1.40
N SER A 25 23.03 7.55 0.79
CA SER A 25 23.35 8.98 0.70
C SER A 25 22.98 9.80 1.94
N LEU A 26 22.21 9.23 2.88
CA LEU A 26 21.77 9.87 4.13
C LEU A 26 22.90 9.95 5.18
N THR A 27 24.04 10.53 4.81
CA THR A 27 25.28 10.54 5.59
C THR A 27 25.21 11.36 6.88
N SER A 28 24.31 12.34 6.95
CA SER A 28 24.09 13.16 8.16
C SER A 28 23.05 12.56 9.12
N CYS A 29 22.40 11.44 8.76
CA CYS A 29 21.40 10.80 9.61
C CYS A 29 22.09 10.06 10.79
N PRO A 30 21.58 10.16 12.04
CA PRO A 30 22.11 9.39 13.16
C PRO A 30 22.14 7.89 12.86
N ASN A 31 23.28 7.24 13.12
CA ASN A 31 23.51 5.85 12.72
C ASN A 31 22.46 4.86 13.25
N ASN A 32 21.98 5.05 14.48
CA ASN A 32 20.95 4.21 15.10
C ASN A 32 19.58 4.38 14.41
N LEU A 33 19.19 5.61 14.10
CA LEU A 33 17.98 5.91 13.35
C LEU A 33 18.06 5.33 11.93
N LEU A 34 19.18 5.56 11.23
CA LEU A 34 19.39 5.02 9.88
C LEU A 34 19.34 3.49 9.86
N ALA A 35 19.90 2.83 10.88
CA ALA A 35 19.83 1.38 11.02
C ALA A 35 18.39 0.89 11.23
N SER A 36 17.60 1.59 12.05
CA SER A 36 16.19 1.28 12.29
C SER A 36 15.34 1.49 11.02
N MET A 37 15.52 2.62 10.33
CA MET A 37 14.85 2.92 9.07
C MET A 37 15.16 1.86 8.00
N LYS A 38 16.45 1.53 7.80
CA LYS A 38 16.86 0.48 6.86
C LYS A 38 16.29 -0.88 7.25
N TYR A 39 16.33 -1.23 8.53
CA TYR A 39 15.78 -2.50 8.99
C TYR A 39 14.30 -2.61 8.61
N SER A 40 13.48 -1.62 8.96
CA SER A 40 12.05 -1.67 8.70
C SER A 40 11.74 -1.61 7.20
N PHE A 41 12.38 -0.69 6.47
CA PHE A 41 12.15 -0.49 5.03
C PHE A 41 12.55 -1.69 4.17
N PHE A 42 13.66 -2.38 4.51
CA PHE A 42 14.18 -3.53 3.75
C PHE A 42 13.85 -4.89 4.39
N SER A 43 12.96 -4.96 5.40
CA SER A 43 12.52 -6.23 6.00
C SER A 43 11.48 -6.97 5.16
N GLY A 44 11.77 -7.14 3.88
CA GLY A 44 10.92 -7.79 2.89
C GLY A 44 9.79 -6.89 2.38
N GLY A 45 8.75 -7.50 1.84
CA GLY A 45 7.63 -6.82 1.16
C GLY A 45 7.70 -6.99 -0.35
N LYS A 46 6.53 -7.12 -0.98
CA LYS A 46 6.42 -7.40 -2.42
C LYS A 46 6.70 -6.19 -3.32
N ARG A 47 6.88 -4.99 -2.72
CA ARG A 47 6.97 -3.70 -3.44
C ARG A 47 5.82 -3.47 -4.43
N LEU A 48 4.62 -3.90 -4.07
CA LEU A 48 3.45 -3.81 -4.93
C LEU A 48 3.13 -2.36 -5.34
N ARG A 49 3.23 -1.40 -4.41
CA ARG A 49 2.95 0.02 -4.68
C ARG A 49 3.94 0.61 -5.70
N PRO A 50 5.29 0.50 -5.52
CA PRO A 50 6.25 0.85 -6.57
C PRO A 50 5.98 0.15 -7.90
N ALA A 51 5.67 -1.14 -7.89
CA ALA A 51 5.42 -1.91 -9.10
C ALA A 51 4.16 -1.45 -9.86
N LEU A 52 3.07 -1.14 -9.15
CA LEU A 52 1.86 -0.56 -9.75
C LEU A 52 2.16 0.82 -10.35
N LEU A 53 2.93 1.66 -9.65
CA LEU A 53 3.32 2.96 -10.15
C LEU A 53 4.17 2.84 -11.43
N PHE A 54 5.17 1.94 -11.45
CA PHE A 54 5.95 1.70 -12.67
C PHE A 54 5.12 1.11 -13.80
N THR A 55 4.15 0.24 -13.49
CA THR A 55 3.22 -0.31 -14.48
C THR A 55 2.43 0.79 -15.20
N VAL A 56 1.85 1.73 -14.45
CA VAL A 56 1.11 2.86 -15.04
C VAL A 56 2.06 3.81 -15.76
N ALA A 57 3.24 4.06 -15.21
CA ALA A 57 4.24 4.90 -15.84
C ALA A 57 4.67 4.35 -17.22
N GLU A 58 5.01 3.07 -17.31
CA GLU A 58 5.39 2.42 -18.58
C GLU A 58 4.22 2.46 -19.59
N ALA A 59 2.99 2.20 -19.14
CA ALA A 59 1.79 2.29 -20.00
C ALA A 59 1.55 3.72 -20.57
N LEU A 60 2.04 4.74 -19.88
CA LEU A 60 1.94 6.15 -20.28
C LEU A 60 3.22 6.67 -20.96
N GLY A 61 4.18 5.79 -21.28
CA GLY A 61 5.43 6.15 -21.95
C GLY A 61 6.47 6.84 -21.06
N LEU A 62 6.31 6.79 -19.73
CA LEU A 62 7.27 7.30 -18.77
C LEU A 62 8.31 6.24 -18.43
N THR A 63 9.51 6.71 -18.05
CA THR A 63 10.59 5.81 -17.61
C THR A 63 10.50 5.54 -16.11
N LYS A 64 11.03 4.38 -15.67
CA LYS A 64 11.15 4.08 -14.23
C LYS A 64 11.95 5.15 -13.47
N ASP A 65 13.03 5.66 -14.08
CA ASP A 65 13.86 6.72 -13.48
C ASP A 65 13.08 8.03 -13.29
N SER A 66 12.25 8.43 -14.27
CA SER A 66 11.48 9.68 -14.18
C SER A 66 10.40 9.68 -13.09
N VAL A 67 9.96 8.50 -12.64
CA VAL A 67 8.94 8.38 -11.58
C VAL A 67 9.48 7.76 -10.28
N LEU A 68 10.77 7.45 -10.21
CA LEU A 68 11.41 6.74 -9.10
C LEU A 68 11.22 7.45 -7.75
N LYS A 69 11.37 8.76 -7.71
CA LYS A 69 11.23 9.54 -6.47
C LYS A 69 9.79 9.50 -5.93
N TYR A 70 8.79 9.50 -6.82
CA TYR A 70 7.40 9.36 -6.42
C TYR A 70 7.12 7.95 -5.84
N ALA A 71 7.63 6.89 -6.50
CA ALA A 71 7.54 5.53 -5.99
C ALA A 71 8.21 5.38 -4.63
N LEU A 72 9.38 6.00 -4.45
CA LEU A 72 10.11 6.01 -3.19
C LEU A 72 9.32 6.71 -2.10
N ALA A 73 8.73 7.88 -2.37
CA ALA A 73 7.89 8.58 -1.40
C ALA A 73 6.69 7.74 -0.95
N VAL A 74 5.97 7.12 -1.90
CA VAL A 74 4.83 6.23 -1.58
C VAL A 74 5.25 5.03 -0.72
N GLU A 75 6.40 4.42 -1.01
CA GLU A 75 6.87 3.27 -0.24
C GLU A 75 7.45 3.67 1.13
N LEU A 76 8.06 4.86 1.25
CA LEU A 76 8.44 5.44 2.56
C LEU A 76 7.19 5.69 3.41
N ILE A 77 6.13 6.24 2.82
CA ILE A 77 4.81 6.42 3.44
C ILE A 77 4.26 5.08 3.93
N HIS A 78 4.28 4.06 3.07
CA HIS A 78 3.82 2.72 3.44
C HIS A 78 4.61 2.13 4.62
N ASN A 79 5.94 2.28 4.62
CA ASN A 79 6.76 1.66 5.67
C ASN A 79 6.67 2.39 7.00
N TYR A 80 6.46 3.72 7.04
CA TYR A 80 6.18 4.36 8.33
C TYR A 80 4.87 3.87 8.92
N SER A 81 3.83 3.72 8.10
CA SER A 81 2.50 3.35 8.60
C SER A 81 2.57 2.00 9.29
N LEU A 82 3.24 1.03 8.67
CA LEU A 82 3.46 -0.28 9.27
C LEU A 82 4.23 -0.23 10.60
N ILE A 83 5.25 0.63 10.70
CA ILE A 83 6.04 0.77 11.93
C ILE A 83 5.19 1.32 13.08
N HIS A 84 4.32 2.29 12.79
CA HIS A 84 3.43 2.88 13.79
C HIS A 84 2.28 1.94 14.13
N ASP A 85 1.69 1.26 13.13
CA ASP A 85 0.64 0.24 13.35
C ASP A 85 1.13 -0.88 14.29
N ASP A 86 2.40 -1.27 14.20
CA ASP A 86 3.00 -2.30 15.06
C ASP A 86 3.18 -1.87 16.54
N LEU A 87 3.02 -0.60 16.90
CA LEU A 87 3.31 -0.11 18.26
C LEU A 87 2.34 -0.71 19.31
N PRO A 88 2.75 -0.81 20.59
CA PRO A 88 1.88 -1.33 21.65
C PRO A 88 0.56 -0.57 21.85
N ALA A 89 0.52 0.71 21.48
CA ALA A 89 -0.68 1.54 21.54
C ALA A 89 -1.64 1.34 20.35
N MET A 90 -1.24 0.52 19.37
CA MET A 90 -1.93 0.26 18.11
C MET A 90 -2.21 -1.25 18.03
N ASP A 91 -1.66 -1.98 17.04
CA ASP A 91 -1.89 -3.42 16.88
C ASP A 91 -1.07 -4.27 17.87
N ASN A 92 -0.01 -3.71 18.47
CA ASN A 92 0.88 -4.38 19.40
C ASN A 92 1.49 -5.68 18.86
N ASP A 93 1.84 -5.68 17.57
CA ASP A 93 2.39 -6.83 16.87
C ASP A 93 3.89 -7.05 17.20
N ASP A 94 4.22 -8.28 17.61
CA ASP A 94 5.61 -8.66 17.90
C ASP A 94 6.42 -8.96 16.62
N TYR A 95 5.75 -9.41 15.56
CA TYR A 95 6.38 -9.87 14.31
C TYR A 95 5.70 -9.30 13.08
N ARG A 96 6.52 -8.90 12.10
CA ARG A 96 6.09 -8.53 10.75
C ARG A 96 6.99 -9.17 9.71
N ARG A 97 6.39 -9.84 8.71
CA ARG A 97 7.12 -10.54 7.62
C ARG A 97 8.18 -11.53 8.14
N GLY A 98 7.86 -12.24 9.22
CA GLY A 98 8.74 -13.23 9.85
C GLY A 98 9.94 -12.64 10.62
N LYS A 99 9.96 -11.33 10.86
CA LYS A 99 10.99 -10.63 11.64
C LYS A 99 10.35 -9.85 12.78
N LEU A 100 11.13 -9.53 13.82
CA LEU A 100 10.65 -8.68 14.92
C LEU A 100 10.24 -7.30 14.37
N THR A 101 9.13 -6.76 14.88
CA THR A 101 8.71 -5.39 14.55
C THR A 101 9.73 -4.37 15.08
N SER A 102 9.66 -3.14 14.56
CA SER A 102 10.62 -2.08 14.87
C SER A 102 10.73 -1.83 16.39
N HIS A 103 9.57 -1.77 17.07
CA HIS A 103 9.54 -1.48 18.51
C HIS A 103 10.09 -2.63 19.35
N LYS A 104 9.91 -3.88 18.93
CA LYS A 104 10.52 -5.04 19.59
C LYS A 104 12.03 -5.09 19.43
N LYS A 105 12.54 -4.64 18.28
CA LYS A 105 13.97 -4.70 17.99
C LYS A 105 14.76 -3.50 18.53
N PHE A 106 14.20 -2.30 18.43
CA PHE A 106 14.90 -1.05 18.72
C PHE A 106 14.29 -0.25 19.88
N GLY A 107 13.19 -0.72 20.46
CA GLY A 107 12.42 -0.01 21.48
C GLY A 107 11.38 0.94 20.88
N GLU A 108 10.34 1.23 21.66
CA GLU A 108 9.20 2.06 21.24
C GLU A 108 9.62 3.46 20.81
N ALA A 109 10.46 4.14 21.61
CA ALA A 109 10.91 5.49 21.28
C ALA A 109 11.64 5.55 19.93
N MET A 110 12.47 4.55 19.61
CA MET A 110 13.13 4.49 18.31
C MET A 110 12.13 4.16 17.20
N ALA A 111 11.15 3.29 17.44
CA ALA A 111 10.13 2.96 16.44
C ALA A 111 9.27 4.17 16.08
N VAL A 112 8.83 4.96 17.06
CA VAL A 112 8.11 6.23 16.82
C VAL A 112 8.95 7.16 15.95
N LEU A 113 10.20 7.45 16.36
CA LEU A 113 11.11 8.31 15.60
C LEU A 113 11.44 7.76 14.20
N THR A 114 11.46 6.43 14.04
CA THR A 114 11.70 5.80 12.74
C THR A 114 10.52 6.03 11.81
N GLY A 115 9.29 5.89 12.29
CA GLY A 115 8.11 6.22 11.50
C GLY A 115 8.07 7.70 11.13
N ASP A 116 8.30 8.59 12.11
CA ASP A 116 8.34 10.04 11.86
C ASP A 116 9.42 10.42 10.83
N ALA A 117 10.59 9.81 10.92
CA ALA A 117 11.69 10.04 9.98
C ALA A 117 11.33 9.55 8.57
N LEU A 118 10.72 8.38 8.41
CA LEU A 118 10.31 7.87 7.10
C LEU A 118 9.20 8.73 6.46
N LEU A 119 8.24 9.19 7.27
CA LEU A 119 7.19 10.11 6.81
C LEU A 119 7.77 11.44 6.34
N ASN A 120 8.62 12.08 7.16
CA ASN A 120 9.25 13.34 6.77
C ASN A 120 10.17 13.18 5.56
N LEU A 121 10.93 12.09 5.51
CA LEU A 121 11.80 11.77 4.38
C LEU A 121 10.99 11.57 3.08
N ALA A 122 9.77 11.03 3.15
CA ALA A 122 8.90 10.95 1.98
C ALA A 122 8.57 12.34 1.41
N TYR A 123 8.24 13.30 2.27
CA TYR A 123 7.99 14.68 1.86
C TYR A 123 9.25 15.40 1.38
N GLU A 124 10.39 15.20 2.04
CA GLU A 124 11.69 15.70 1.54
C GLU A 124 11.98 15.18 0.13
N VAL A 125 11.73 13.88 -0.12
CA VAL A 125 11.86 13.29 -1.45
C VAL A 125 10.93 13.98 -2.44
N LEU A 126 9.64 14.15 -2.12
CA LEU A 126 8.65 14.81 -3.00
C LEU A 126 9.06 16.25 -3.34
N PHE A 127 9.48 17.04 -2.35
CA PHE A 127 9.92 18.42 -2.56
C PHE A 127 11.27 18.52 -3.26
N SER A 128 12.10 17.47 -3.24
CA SER A 128 13.36 17.40 -4.00
C SER A 128 13.17 17.15 -5.50
N ILE A 129 11.94 16.85 -5.95
CA ILE A 129 11.66 16.53 -7.34
C ILE A 129 11.65 17.82 -8.17
N LYS A 130 12.57 17.87 -9.14
CA LYS A 130 12.72 18.95 -10.13
C LYS A 130 12.55 18.34 -11.52
N ASP A 131 11.31 18.09 -11.90
CA ASP A 131 10.93 17.60 -13.22
C ASP A 131 10.11 18.66 -13.97
N ASP A 132 9.93 18.46 -15.28
CA ASP A 132 9.18 19.37 -16.15
C ASP A 132 7.75 18.87 -16.42
N PHE A 133 7.24 17.94 -15.60
CA PHE A 133 5.90 17.39 -15.77
C PHE A 133 4.85 18.44 -15.39
N ILE A 134 3.91 18.71 -16.29
CA ILE A 134 2.84 19.70 -16.04
C ILE A 134 2.01 19.37 -14.80
N GLY A 135 1.86 18.09 -14.48
CA GLY A 135 1.11 17.61 -13.32
C GLY A 135 1.96 17.33 -12.07
N SER A 136 3.23 17.72 -12.04
CA SER A 136 4.18 17.45 -10.93
C SER A 136 3.59 17.82 -9.56
N GLU A 137 3.16 19.07 -9.42
CA GLU A 137 2.57 19.57 -8.15
C GLU A 137 1.26 18.86 -7.81
N LYS A 138 0.42 18.57 -8.81
CA LYS A 138 -0.83 17.84 -8.59
C LYS A 138 -0.56 16.41 -8.10
N ALA A 139 0.47 15.75 -8.64
CA ALA A 139 0.87 14.41 -8.24
C ALA A 139 1.43 14.40 -6.80
N LYS A 140 2.31 15.36 -6.46
CA LYS A 140 2.85 15.52 -5.08
C LYS A 140 1.73 15.75 -4.07
N SER A 141 0.81 16.68 -4.37
CA SER A 141 -0.34 16.97 -3.52
C SER A 141 -1.25 15.75 -3.36
N PHE A 142 -1.50 15.00 -4.44
CA PHE A 142 -2.33 13.79 -4.37
C PHE A 142 -1.72 12.70 -3.46
N ILE A 143 -0.39 12.47 -3.55
CA ILE A 143 0.29 11.55 -2.62
C ILE A 143 0.16 12.03 -1.18
N ALA A 144 0.34 13.33 -0.94
CA ALA A 144 0.21 13.93 0.39
C ALA A 144 -1.21 13.79 0.96
N GLU A 145 -2.25 14.02 0.14
CA GLU A 145 -3.64 13.85 0.51
C GLU A 145 -3.97 12.39 0.84
N CYS A 146 -3.52 11.45 0.00
CA CYS A 146 -3.72 10.01 0.23
C CYS A 146 -3.03 9.51 1.51
N ALA A 147 -1.92 10.10 1.91
CA ALA A 147 -1.23 9.75 3.16
C ALA A 147 -1.83 10.45 4.38
N GLY A 148 -2.45 11.62 4.21
CA GLY A 148 -2.83 12.52 5.29
C GLY A 148 -4.19 12.25 5.94
N VAL A 149 -4.72 13.28 6.59
CA VAL A 149 -5.95 13.25 7.42
C VAL A 149 -7.24 12.95 6.66
N ASN A 150 -7.23 13.02 5.34
CA ASN A 150 -8.36 12.65 4.48
C ASN A 150 -8.12 11.33 3.72
N GLY A 151 -7.02 10.63 4.02
CA GLY A 151 -6.63 9.36 3.42
C GLY A 151 -6.22 8.35 4.49
N MET A 152 -5.00 7.84 4.42
CA MET A 152 -4.52 6.74 5.27
C MET A 152 -4.71 6.98 6.77
N ILE A 153 -4.42 8.19 7.27
CA ILE A 153 -4.63 8.51 8.70
C ILE A 153 -6.12 8.43 9.08
N LYS A 154 -7.03 8.90 8.21
CA LYS A 154 -8.48 8.76 8.44
C LYS A 154 -8.88 7.30 8.58
N GLY A 155 -8.36 6.46 7.69
CA GLY A 155 -8.61 5.03 7.71
C GLY A 155 -8.10 4.37 8.99
N GLN A 156 -6.90 4.76 9.44
CA GLN A 156 -6.33 4.25 10.69
C GLN A 156 -7.14 4.69 11.92
N VAL A 157 -7.63 5.93 11.94
CA VAL A 157 -8.52 6.42 13.00
C VAL A 157 -9.82 5.62 13.02
N TYR A 158 -10.44 5.39 11.86
CA TYR A 158 -11.67 4.60 11.76
C TYR A 158 -11.47 3.14 12.15
N ASP A 159 -10.29 2.58 11.89
CA ASP A 159 -9.98 1.20 12.28
C ASP A 159 -9.89 1.04 13.80
N ILE A 160 -9.22 1.98 14.48
CA ILE A 160 -8.99 1.91 15.94
C ILE A 160 -10.19 2.40 16.75
N PHE A 161 -10.77 3.53 16.34
CA PHE A 161 -11.81 4.22 17.12
C PHE A 161 -13.22 3.97 16.61
N GLY A 162 -13.35 3.22 15.50
CA GLY A 162 -14.61 2.97 14.82
C GLY A 162 -14.88 3.99 13.71
N ALA A 163 -15.40 3.49 12.60
CA ALA A 163 -15.91 4.33 11.52
C ALA A 163 -17.22 5.01 11.94
N GLU A 164 -17.51 6.17 11.34
CA GLU A 164 -18.79 6.88 11.54
C GLU A 164 -19.98 6.08 11.00
N GLU A 165 -19.78 5.35 9.90
CA GLU A 165 -20.78 4.49 9.31
C GLU A 165 -20.77 3.10 9.97
N GLU A 166 -21.97 2.56 10.23
CA GLU A 166 -22.10 1.22 10.82
C GLU A 166 -22.06 0.10 9.77
N GLY A 167 -21.80 -1.12 10.25
CA GLY A 167 -21.87 -2.33 9.44
C GLY A 167 -20.88 -2.35 8.28
N ILE A 168 -21.34 -2.82 7.12
CA ILE A 168 -20.49 -3.03 5.94
C ILE A 168 -19.91 -1.71 5.40
N ASN A 169 -20.67 -0.61 5.46
CA ASN A 169 -20.18 0.66 4.92
C ASN A 169 -19.06 1.25 5.80
N GLY A 170 -19.09 0.99 7.10
CA GLY A 170 -17.98 1.30 8.00
C GLY A 170 -16.69 0.58 7.59
N ILE A 171 -16.80 -0.70 7.22
CA ILE A 171 -15.66 -1.50 6.73
C ILE A 171 -15.12 -0.91 5.43
N TYR A 172 -15.99 -0.60 4.46
CA TYR A 172 -15.56 0.09 3.24
C TYR A 172 -14.86 1.41 3.54
N SER A 173 -15.37 2.21 4.50
CA SER A 173 -14.76 3.47 4.90
C SER A 173 -13.36 3.28 5.48
N ILE A 174 -13.13 2.23 6.27
CA ILE A 174 -11.79 1.88 6.76
C ILE A 174 -10.89 1.53 5.57
N ILE A 175 -11.32 0.60 4.71
CA ILE A 175 -10.49 0.07 3.61
C ILE A 175 -10.17 1.15 2.58
N ASP A 176 -11.16 1.94 2.19
CA ASP A 176 -11.03 3.04 1.22
C ASP A 176 -9.93 4.02 1.62
N ASN A 177 -9.83 4.30 2.92
CA ASN A 177 -8.91 5.28 3.45
C ASN A 177 -7.58 4.64 3.87
N LYS A 178 -7.57 3.54 4.63
CA LYS A 178 -6.36 2.89 5.18
C LYS A 178 -5.54 2.21 4.09
N THR A 179 -6.19 1.49 3.18
CA THR A 179 -5.50 0.64 2.19
C THR A 179 -5.60 1.22 0.79
N SER A 180 -6.81 1.53 0.32
CA SER A 180 -7.05 1.96 -1.05
C SER A 180 -6.48 3.34 -1.37
N ALA A 181 -6.36 4.25 -0.39
CA ALA A 181 -5.80 5.57 -0.61
C ALA A 181 -4.35 5.49 -1.11
N LEU A 182 -3.50 4.68 -0.47
CA LEU A 182 -2.08 4.59 -0.85
C LEU A 182 -1.85 3.73 -2.09
N ILE A 183 -2.71 2.76 -2.37
CA ILE A 183 -2.74 2.06 -3.67
C ILE A 183 -3.14 3.04 -4.78
N SER A 184 -4.12 3.90 -4.53
CA SER A 184 -4.52 4.96 -5.46
C SER A 184 -3.40 5.97 -5.69
N ALA A 185 -2.66 6.36 -4.64
CA ALA A 185 -1.47 7.20 -4.80
C ALA A 185 -0.48 6.57 -5.79
N ALA A 186 -0.19 5.27 -5.68
CA ALA A 186 0.70 4.58 -6.60
C ALA A 186 0.18 4.57 -8.05
N VAL A 187 -1.09 4.18 -8.25
CA VAL A 187 -1.69 4.00 -9.58
C VAL A 187 -1.94 5.34 -10.28
N ILE A 188 -2.34 6.38 -9.56
CA ILE A 188 -2.79 7.65 -10.16
C ILE A 188 -1.65 8.64 -10.38
N THR A 189 -0.58 8.56 -9.60
CA THR A 189 0.55 9.49 -9.70
C THR A 189 1.07 9.64 -11.14
N PRO A 190 1.42 8.57 -11.89
CA PRO A 190 1.94 8.72 -13.25
C PRO A 190 0.92 9.33 -14.21
N ALA A 191 -0.37 9.02 -14.04
CA ALA A 191 -1.45 9.60 -14.83
C ALA A 191 -1.60 11.11 -14.59
N LEU A 192 -1.41 11.55 -13.35
CA LEU A 192 -1.41 12.98 -13.01
C LEU A 192 -0.22 13.71 -13.65
N LEU A 193 0.98 13.13 -13.61
CA LEU A 193 2.19 13.76 -14.18
C LEU A 193 1.99 14.20 -15.64
N VAL A 194 1.33 13.37 -16.43
CA VAL A 194 1.09 13.61 -17.87
C VAL A 194 -0.31 14.15 -18.19
N SER A 195 -1.11 14.50 -17.18
CA SER A 195 -2.51 14.92 -17.35
C SER A 195 -3.34 13.95 -18.19
N TYR A 196 -3.24 12.65 -17.91
CA TYR A 196 -3.92 11.61 -18.67
C TYR A 196 -5.44 11.80 -18.69
N LYS A 197 -6.05 11.76 -19.88
CA LYS A 197 -7.46 12.08 -20.10
C LYS A 197 -8.45 11.21 -19.30
N ASN A 198 -8.12 9.94 -19.05
CA ASN A 198 -9.00 8.99 -18.36
C ASN A 198 -8.59 8.76 -16.89
N THR A 199 -7.95 9.76 -16.26
CA THR A 199 -7.50 9.66 -14.86
C THR A 199 -8.62 9.27 -13.90
N GLU A 200 -9.84 9.78 -14.08
CA GLU A 200 -10.97 9.43 -13.21
C GLU A 200 -11.35 7.94 -13.29
N LYS A 201 -11.26 7.33 -14.48
CA LYS A 201 -11.54 5.89 -14.63
C LYS A 201 -10.43 5.05 -13.99
N LEU A 202 -9.19 5.52 -14.08
CA LEU A 202 -8.07 4.90 -13.38
C LEU A 202 -8.21 5.02 -11.86
N LYS A 203 -8.79 6.12 -11.36
CA LYS A 203 -9.08 6.35 -9.93
C LYS A 203 -10.18 5.43 -9.42
N GLU A 204 -11.22 5.21 -10.22
CA GLU A 204 -12.25 4.20 -9.95
C GLU A 204 -11.64 2.81 -9.82
N TYR A 205 -10.76 2.44 -10.78
CA TYR A 205 -10.03 1.17 -10.74
C TYR A 205 -9.13 1.07 -9.49
N SER A 206 -8.32 2.08 -9.19
CA SER A 206 -7.37 2.01 -8.09
C SER A 206 -8.04 1.89 -6.72
N LYS A 207 -9.19 2.54 -6.55
CA LYS A 207 -10.04 2.39 -5.37
C LYS A 207 -10.52 0.94 -5.22
N LYS A 208 -11.11 0.38 -6.28
CA LYS A 208 -11.59 -1.01 -6.27
C LYS A 208 -10.47 -2.04 -6.12
N LEU A 209 -9.30 -1.78 -6.70
CA LEU A 209 -8.12 -2.61 -6.53
C LEU A 209 -7.68 -2.64 -5.06
N GLY A 210 -7.74 -1.51 -4.36
CA GLY A 210 -7.43 -1.46 -2.93
C GLY A 210 -8.42 -2.21 -2.06
N GLU A 211 -9.72 -2.10 -2.37
CA GLU A 211 -10.76 -2.89 -1.71
C GLU A 211 -10.53 -4.39 -1.92
N PHE A 212 -10.31 -4.78 -3.16
CA PHE A 212 -10.01 -6.15 -3.55
C PHE A 212 -8.77 -6.68 -2.83
N PHE A 213 -7.69 -5.89 -2.80
CA PHE A 213 -6.45 -6.29 -2.15
C PHE A 213 -6.65 -6.58 -0.66
N GLN A 214 -7.39 -5.74 0.06
CA GLN A 214 -7.65 -5.96 1.48
C GLN A 214 -8.53 -7.20 1.71
N ILE A 215 -9.63 -7.34 0.96
CA ILE A 215 -10.55 -8.47 1.12
C ILE A 215 -9.84 -9.80 0.81
N SER A 216 -9.04 -9.84 -0.27
CA SER A 216 -8.23 -11.00 -0.60
C SER A 216 -7.19 -11.32 0.48
N ASP A 217 -6.57 -10.31 1.12
CA ASP A 217 -5.63 -10.56 2.23
C ASP A 217 -6.36 -11.12 3.46
N ASP A 218 -7.51 -10.55 3.83
CA ASP A 218 -8.31 -11.05 4.96
C ASP A 218 -8.73 -12.53 4.74
N ILE A 219 -9.10 -12.91 3.51
CA ILE A 219 -9.41 -14.31 3.16
C ILE A 219 -8.17 -15.21 3.32
N LEU A 220 -7.00 -14.77 2.81
CA LEU A 220 -5.77 -15.55 2.89
C LEU A 220 -5.31 -15.74 4.33
N ASP A 221 -5.44 -14.71 5.16
CA ASP A 221 -5.10 -14.79 6.59
C ASP A 221 -6.04 -15.76 7.32
N TYR A 222 -7.34 -15.71 7.02
CA TYR A 222 -8.33 -16.64 7.58
C TYR A 222 -8.08 -18.10 7.18
N GLU A 223 -7.75 -18.38 5.91
CA GLU A 223 -7.48 -19.73 5.42
C GLU A 223 -6.07 -20.23 5.74
N GLY A 224 -5.12 -19.32 5.97
CA GLY A 224 -3.72 -19.60 6.24
C GLY A 224 -3.39 -19.96 7.69
N ASP A 225 -4.27 -19.63 8.64
CA ASP A 225 -4.06 -19.91 10.06
C ASP A 225 -4.80 -21.19 10.52
N PRO A 226 -4.08 -22.29 10.82
CA PRO A 226 -4.68 -23.52 11.34
C PRO A 226 -5.42 -23.34 12.68
N LEU A 227 -5.11 -22.28 13.45
CA LEU A 227 -5.73 -21.97 14.73
C LEU A 227 -7.10 -21.28 14.58
N ILE A 228 -7.33 -20.57 13.47
CA ILE A 228 -8.62 -19.93 13.13
C ILE A 228 -9.62 -20.97 12.63
N ILE A 229 -9.14 -22.00 11.91
CA ILE A 229 -9.95 -23.07 11.29
C ILE A 229 -10.62 -24.01 12.32
N GLY A 230 -10.34 -23.87 13.63
CA GLY A 230 -10.83 -24.82 14.66
C GLY A 230 -11.24 -24.24 16.02
N LYS A 231 -11.36 -22.91 16.20
CA LYS A 231 -11.85 -22.31 17.45
C LYS A 231 -12.93 -21.27 17.18
N ASP A 232 -13.91 -21.20 18.07
CA ASP A 232 -14.83 -20.05 18.18
C ASP A 232 -14.03 -18.74 18.09
N VAL A 233 -14.52 -17.86 17.23
CA VAL A 233 -14.04 -16.55 16.69
C VAL A 233 -13.63 -15.51 17.77
N LYS A 234 -13.33 -15.90 19.00
CA LYS A 234 -13.22 -15.00 20.16
C LYS A 234 -11.93 -14.18 20.26
N LYS A 235 -10.91 -14.40 19.42
CA LYS A 235 -9.70 -13.56 19.42
C LYS A 235 -9.70 -12.47 18.33
N ASP A 236 -10.44 -12.66 17.25
CA ASP A 236 -10.63 -11.66 16.17
C ASP A 236 -12.06 -11.09 16.12
N GLY A 237 -12.94 -11.45 17.07
CA GLY A 237 -14.34 -11.04 17.10
C GLY A 237 -14.58 -9.52 17.16
N ASP A 238 -13.55 -8.75 17.49
CA ASP A 238 -13.59 -7.28 17.57
C ASP A 238 -13.04 -6.59 16.30
N LYS A 239 -12.44 -7.31 15.34
CA LYS A 239 -11.96 -6.71 14.09
C LYS A 239 -13.10 -6.46 13.11
N ASN A 240 -13.14 -5.27 12.53
CA ASN A 240 -14.12 -4.87 11.53
C ASN A 240 -13.77 -5.41 10.13
N THR A 241 -13.83 -6.73 9.95
CA THR A 241 -13.61 -7.40 8.65
C THR A 241 -14.92 -7.85 8.02
N PHE A 242 -14.91 -8.05 6.69
CA PHE A 242 -16.06 -8.65 5.99
C PHE A 242 -16.36 -10.05 6.50
N ILE A 243 -15.33 -10.87 6.73
CA ILE A 243 -15.50 -12.24 7.22
C ILE A 243 -16.29 -12.27 8.53
N ASN A 244 -15.98 -11.35 9.46
CA ASN A 244 -16.70 -11.25 10.73
C ASN A 244 -18.13 -10.74 10.60
N LYS A 245 -18.44 -9.89 9.59
CA LYS A 245 -19.78 -9.32 9.41
C LYS A 245 -20.72 -10.15 8.54
N ILE A 246 -20.20 -10.78 7.49
CA ILE A 246 -21.02 -11.48 6.49
C ILE A 246 -20.67 -12.95 6.32
N GLY A 247 -19.58 -13.44 6.92
CA GLY A 247 -19.13 -14.82 6.75
C GLY A 247 -18.12 -15.00 5.61
N ILE A 248 -17.34 -16.08 5.68
CA ILE A 248 -16.26 -16.36 4.72
C ILE A 248 -16.79 -16.63 3.30
N GLU A 249 -17.90 -17.35 3.16
CA GLU A 249 -18.46 -17.71 1.85
C GLU A 249 -19.01 -16.46 1.13
N GLU A 250 -19.76 -15.62 1.84
CA GLU A 250 -20.24 -14.34 1.33
C GLU A 250 -19.09 -13.37 1.02
N THR A 251 -18.02 -13.40 1.83
CA THR A 251 -16.81 -12.60 1.57
C THR A 251 -16.10 -13.06 0.30
N LYS A 252 -16.01 -14.37 0.02
CA LYS A 252 -15.46 -14.90 -1.25
C LYS A 252 -16.32 -14.52 -2.47
N ILE A 253 -17.65 -14.49 -2.32
CA ILE A 253 -18.55 -14.01 -3.38
C ILE A 253 -18.29 -12.51 -3.64
N LEU A 254 -18.14 -11.73 -2.58
CA LEU A 254 -17.82 -10.30 -2.67
C LEU A 254 -16.45 -10.08 -3.35
N ASP A 255 -15.43 -10.83 -2.95
CA ASP A 255 -14.09 -10.79 -3.53
C ASP A 255 -14.12 -11.04 -5.06
N ASN A 256 -14.81 -12.10 -5.50
CA ASN A 256 -14.97 -12.41 -6.93
C ASN A 256 -15.75 -11.31 -7.69
N LYS A 257 -16.76 -10.70 -7.05
CA LYS A 257 -17.50 -9.57 -7.64
C LYS A 257 -16.58 -8.37 -7.84
N ILE A 258 -15.81 -7.98 -6.83
CA ILE A 258 -14.89 -6.82 -6.92
C ILE A 258 -13.77 -7.09 -7.93
N TYR A 259 -13.23 -8.30 -7.96
CA TYR A 259 -12.31 -8.75 -9.01
C TYR A 259 -12.91 -8.51 -10.41
N THR A 260 -14.13 -8.99 -10.65
CA THR A 260 -14.82 -8.81 -11.93
C THR A 260 -15.06 -7.34 -12.26
N ASP A 261 -15.42 -6.52 -11.27
CA ASP A 261 -15.64 -5.09 -11.45
C ASP A 261 -14.33 -4.35 -11.80
N CYS A 262 -13.20 -4.71 -11.18
CA CYS A 262 -11.87 -4.22 -11.57
C CYS A 262 -11.59 -4.49 -13.07
N LYS A 263 -11.84 -5.72 -13.54
CA LYS A 263 -11.64 -6.09 -14.95
C LYS A 263 -12.55 -5.30 -15.88
N LYS A 264 -13.82 -5.09 -15.51
CA LYS A 264 -14.76 -4.27 -16.30
C LYS A 264 -14.30 -2.82 -16.42
N ILE A 265 -13.77 -2.22 -15.34
CA ILE A 265 -13.25 -0.84 -15.37
C ILE A 265 -12.06 -0.75 -16.33
N LEU A 266 -11.16 -1.73 -16.30
CA LEU A 266 -9.98 -1.77 -17.17
C LEU A 266 -10.32 -1.90 -18.67
N ASN A 267 -11.48 -2.45 -19.04
CA ASN A 267 -11.93 -2.47 -20.43
C ASN A 267 -12.09 -1.05 -21.04
N PHE A 268 -12.25 -0.02 -20.20
CA PHE A 268 -12.29 1.38 -20.61
C PHE A 268 -10.92 2.07 -20.65
N LEU A 269 -9.85 1.33 -20.31
CA LEU A 269 -8.48 1.81 -20.19
C LEU A 269 -7.54 0.98 -21.11
N PRO A 270 -7.64 1.14 -22.44
CA PRO A 270 -6.75 0.42 -23.36
C PRO A 270 -5.28 0.79 -23.10
N GLY A 271 -4.39 -0.20 -23.18
CA GLY A 271 -2.96 -0.04 -22.91
C GLY A 271 -2.54 -0.29 -21.45
N PHE A 272 -3.49 -0.63 -20.56
CA PHE A 272 -3.23 -0.97 -19.17
C PHE A 272 -3.34 -2.48 -18.89
N ASP A 273 -2.98 -3.33 -19.86
CA ASP A 273 -3.11 -4.78 -19.77
C ASP A 273 -2.36 -5.37 -18.55
N LEU A 274 -1.20 -4.78 -18.22
CA LEU A 274 -0.40 -5.18 -17.08
C LEU A 274 -1.09 -4.88 -15.71
N LEU A 275 -2.02 -3.92 -15.64
CA LEU A 275 -2.88 -3.74 -14.44
C LEU A 275 -3.96 -4.83 -14.37
N SER A 276 -4.47 -5.26 -15.52
CA SER A 276 -5.39 -6.39 -15.60
C SER A 276 -4.71 -7.67 -15.09
N GLU A 277 -3.47 -7.89 -15.47
CA GLU A 277 -2.66 -9.00 -14.93
C GLU A 277 -2.25 -8.82 -13.47
N ALA A 278 -2.02 -7.59 -13.00
CA ALA A 278 -1.81 -7.31 -11.58
C ALA A 278 -3.03 -7.72 -10.74
N THR A 279 -4.22 -7.49 -11.28
CA THR A 279 -5.49 -7.90 -10.67
C THR A 279 -5.58 -9.43 -10.62
N ASP A 280 -5.20 -10.12 -11.70
CA ASP A 280 -5.16 -11.59 -11.75
C ASP A 280 -4.11 -12.16 -10.79
N TYR A 281 -2.97 -11.48 -10.65
CA TYR A 281 -1.92 -11.85 -9.71
C TYR A 281 -2.41 -11.77 -8.26
N ILE A 282 -3.13 -10.70 -7.90
CA ILE A 282 -3.71 -10.55 -6.55
C ILE A 282 -4.75 -11.64 -6.30
N TYR A 283 -5.61 -11.94 -7.28
CA TYR A 283 -6.64 -12.99 -7.14
C TYR A 283 -6.05 -14.39 -6.93
N ASN A 284 -4.98 -14.71 -7.65
CA ASN A 284 -4.39 -16.06 -7.62
C ASN A 284 -3.26 -16.22 -6.59
N ARG A 285 -2.97 -15.19 -5.79
CA ARG A 285 -1.87 -15.26 -4.81
C ARG A 285 -2.23 -16.23 -3.70
N LYS A 286 -1.23 -16.95 -3.21
CA LYS A 286 -1.36 -17.92 -2.11
C LYS A 286 -0.78 -17.43 -0.79
N LYS A 287 -0.09 -16.29 -0.83
CA LYS A 287 0.62 -15.57 0.24
C LYS A 287 0.84 -14.15 -0.24
#